data_AF-A0A2I0QM01-F1
#
_entry.id   AF-A0A2I0QM01-F1
#
_cell.length_a   1.000
_cell.length_b   1.000
_cell.length_c   1.000
_cell.angle_alpha   90.00
_cell.angle_beta   90.00
_cell.angle_gamma   90.00
#
_symmetry.space_group_name_H-M   'P 1'
#
loop_
_entity.id
_entity.type
_entity.pdbx_description
1 polymer ?
#
loop_
_entity_poly.entity_id
_entity_poly.type
_entity_poly.pdbx_seq_one_letter_code
_entity_poly.pdbx_strand_id
1 'polypeptide(L)'
;MKQRAKGNLPEDFRKYFWDCEFDELIMEKYPKFIAERILCFGNIKEIKWLLTKLNKDMFLKISTTSRRLDERTKNFWKIYFQNE
;
A
#
# COMPACT_ATOMS: atom_id res chain seq x y z
N MET A 1 -31.59 -2.37 0.61
CA MET A 1 -30.36 -1.63 0.96
C MET A 1 -29.16 -2.51 0.67
N LYS A 2 -28.19 -2.08 -0.16
CA LYS A 2 -26.95 -2.87 -0.38
C LYS A 2 -26.09 -2.74 0.87
N GLN A 3 -25.79 -3.86 1.55
CA GLN A 3 -24.77 -3.88 2.60
C GLN A 3 -23.46 -3.40 1.99
N ARG A 4 -22.92 -2.28 2.47
CA ARG A 4 -21.57 -1.82 2.07
C ARG A 4 -20.57 -2.78 2.70
N ALA A 5 -19.65 -3.32 1.89
CA ALA A 5 -18.53 -4.07 2.43
C ALA A 5 -17.75 -3.17 3.39
N LYS A 6 -17.47 -3.67 4.60
CA LYS A 6 -16.68 -2.98 5.62
C LYS A 6 -15.21 -3.03 5.23
N GLY A 7 -14.43 -2.01 5.60
CA GLY A 7 -12.98 -2.00 5.37
C GLY A 7 -12.28 -3.23 5.96
N ASN A 8 -11.18 -3.64 5.33
CA ASN A 8 -10.47 -4.89 5.66
C ASN A 8 -8.97 -4.69 5.99
N LEU A 9 -8.59 -3.45 6.32
CA LEU A 9 -7.24 -3.12 6.74
C LEU A 9 -7.08 -3.35 8.25
N PRO A 10 -5.89 -3.78 8.71
CA PRO A 10 -5.58 -3.83 10.14
C PRO A 10 -5.72 -2.46 10.80
N GLU A 11 -6.35 -2.39 11.98
CA GLU A 11 -6.66 -1.11 12.67
C GLU A 11 -5.41 -0.24 12.92
N ASP A 12 -4.27 -0.86 13.24
CA ASP A 12 -2.98 -0.17 13.43
C ASP A 12 -2.52 0.64 12.20
N PHE A 13 -3.11 0.40 11.02
CA PHE A 13 -2.77 1.11 9.80
C PHE A 13 -3.47 2.47 9.70
N ARG A 14 -4.49 2.75 10.53
CA ARG A 14 -5.27 4.00 10.48
C ARG A 14 -4.39 5.25 10.49
N LYS A 15 -3.26 5.20 11.21
CA LYS A 15 -2.26 6.28 11.29
C LYS A 15 -1.66 6.69 9.93
N TYR A 16 -1.76 5.87 8.89
CA TYR A 16 -1.27 6.16 7.54
C TYR A 16 -2.32 6.81 6.61
N PHE A 17 -3.57 6.88 7.07
CA PHE A 17 -4.74 7.25 6.28
C PHE A 17 -5.53 8.39 6.95
N TRP A 18 -4.83 9.34 7.56
CA TRP A 18 -5.43 10.42 8.37
C TRP A 18 -6.34 11.38 7.58
N ASP A 19 -6.29 11.36 6.25
CA ASP A 19 -6.98 12.27 5.35
C ASP A 19 -8.11 11.59 4.55
N CYS A 20 -8.55 10.40 4.95
CA CYS A 20 -9.65 9.70 4.30
C CYS A 20 -10.44 8.82 5.28
N GLU A 21 -11.62 8.36 4.84
CA GLU A 21 -12.45 7.45 5.63
C GLU A 21 -11.86 6.04 5.64
N PHE A 22 -11.04 5.75 6.66
CA PHE A 22 -10.32 4.49 6.81
C PHE A 22 -11.26 3.27 6.84
N ASP A 23 -12.43 3.40 7.47
CA ASP A 23 -13.39 2.32 7.65
C ASP A 23 -14.08 1.89 6.33
N GLU A 24 -13.93 2.68 5.26
CA GLU A 24 -14.40 2.36 3.90
C GLU A 24 -13.28 1.79 3.01
N LEU A 25 -12.03 1.72 3.47
CA LEU A 25 -10.90 1.23 2.69
C LEU A 25 -10.92 -0.30 2.57
N ILE A 26 -11.00 -0.78 1.34
CA ILE A 26 -10.97 -2.19 0.98
C ILE A 26 -9.75 -2.42 0.07
N MET A 27 -8.86 -3.34 0.48
CA MET A 27 -7.60 -3.63 -0.21
C MET A 27 -7.81 -3.99 -1.68
N GLU A 28 -8.82 -4.81 -1.99
CA GLU A 28 -9.12 -5.29 -3.33
C GLU A 28 -9.71 -4.19 -4.22
N LYS A 29 -10.36 -3.19 -3.61
CA LYS A 29 -10.99 -2.07 -4.32
C LYS A 29 -10.04 -0.90 -4.54
N TYR A 30 -9.13 -0.65 -3.59
CA TYR A 30 -8.19 0.48 -3.63
C TYR A 30 -6.71 0.06 -3.49
N PRO A 31 -6.25 -1.00 -4.17
CA PRO A 31 -4.94 -1.61 -3.89
C PRO A 31 -3.79 -0.65 -4.14
N LYS A 32 -3.89 0.18 -5.20
CA LYS A 32 -2.87 1.18 -5.53
C LYS A 32 -2.76 2.27 -4.46
N PHE A 33 -3.88 2.85 -4.03
CA PHE A 33 -3.87 3.92 -3.03
C PHE A 33 -3.33 3.43 -1.68
N ILE A 34 -3.76 2.24 -1.25
CA ILE A 34 -3.33 1.63 0.00
C ILE A 34 -1.83 1.29 -0.07
N ALA A 35 -1.38 0.68 -1.17
CA ALA A 35 0.03 0.40 -1.37
C ALA A 35 0.88 1.67 -1.38
N GLU A 36 0.45 2.73 -2.07
CA GLU A 36 1.17 4.01 -2.07
C GLU A 36 1.38 4.57 -0.66
N ARG A 37 0.35 4.51 0.20
CA ARG A 37 0.45 4.95 1.60
C ARG A 37 1.42 4.10 2.41
N ILE A 38 1.30 2.77 2.31
CA ILE A 38 2.17 1.85 3.03
C ILE A 38 3.63 1.96 2.56
N LEU A 39 3.87 2.15 1.26
CA LEU A 39 5.22 2.30 0.71
C LEU A 39 5.88 3.61 1.14
N CYS A 40 5.11 4.70 1.32
CA CYS A 40 5.64 5.98 1.79
C CYS A 40 5.85 6.04 3.31
N PHE A 41 4.94 5.47 4.09
CA PHE A 41 4.88 5.72 5.55
C PHE A 41 4.98 4.47 6.42
N GLY A 42 4.81 3.28 5.83
CA GLY A 42 4.83 2.00 6.54
C GLY A 42 6.24 1.53 6.90
N ASN A 43 6.32 0.57 7.82
CA ASN A 43 7.55 -0.11 8.18
C ASN A 43 7.54 -1.55 7.66
N ILE A 44 8.55 -2.34 8.03
CA ILE A 44 8.71 -3.74 7.61
C ILE A 44 7.45 -4.57 7.87
N LYS A 45 6.74 -4.34 8.98
CA LYS A 45 5.48 -5.04 9.31
C LYS A 45 4.42 -4.81 8.23
N GLU A 46 4.18 -3.56 7.86
CA GLU A 46 3.19 -3.16 6.88
C GLU A 46 3.57 -3.61 5.47
N ILE A 47 4.86 -3.55 5.13
CA ILE A 47 5.38 -4.07 3.86
C ILE A 47 5.13 -5.57 3.74
N LYS A 48 5.45 -6.35 4.78
CA LYS A 48 5.18 -7.80 4.78
C LYS A 48 3.69 -8.08 4.58
N TRP A 49 2.82 -7.36 5.28
CA TRP A 49 1.37 -7.48 5.05
C TRP A 49 1.00 -7.16 3.61
N LEU A 50 1.53 -6.07 3.04
CA LEU A 50 1.24 -5.66 1.67
C LEU A 50 1.64 -6.73 0.64
N LEU A 51 2.78 -7.40 0.85
CA LEU A 51 3.26 -8.50 0.03
C LEU A 51 2.40 -9.77 0.12
N THR A 52 1.63 -9.94 1.21
CA THR A 52 0.61 -11.02 1.28
C THR A 52 -0.68 -10.69 0.54
N LYS A 53 -0.91 -9.40 0.22
CA LYS A 53 -2.13 -8.91 -0.41
C LYS A 53 -1.96 -8.61 -1.90
N LEU A 54 -0.74 -8.28 -2.31
CA LEU A 54 -0.40 -8.01 -3.70
C LEU A 54 0.48 -9.12 -4.26
N ASN A 55 0.28 -9.45 -5.53
CA ASN A 55 1.29 -10.23 -6.25
C ASN A 55 2.53 -9.36 -6.53
N LYS A 56 3.66 -10.04 -6.81
CA LYS A 56 4.97 -9.39 -7.01
C LYS A 56 4.93 -8.34 -8.13
N ASP A 57 4.30 -8.66 -9.26
CA ASP A 57 4.22 -7.75 -10.42
C ASP A 57 3.49 -6.45 -10.10
N MET A 58 2.37 -6.53 -9.36
CA MET A 58 1.61 -5.35 -8.97
C MET A 58 2.38 -4.51 -7.96
N PHE A 59 3.04 -5.13 -6.99
CA PHE A 59 3.90 -4.43 -6.03
C PHE A 59 5.02 -3.68 -6.74
N LEU A 60 5.75 -4.36 -7.64
CA LEU A 60 6.82 -3.78 -8.46
C LEU A 60 6.31 -2.62 -9.31
N LYS A 61 5.18 -2.80 -9.98
CA LYS A 61 4.57 -1.75 -10.80
C LYS A 61 4.25 -0.52 -9.97
N ILE A 62 3.66 -0.67 -8.79
CA ILE A 62 3.30 0.48 -7.94
C ILE A 62 4.56 1.16 -7.40
N SER A 63 5.50 0.39 -6.84
CA SER A 63 6.70 0.91 -6.19
C SER A 63 7.64 1.67 -7.14
N THR A 64 7.62 1.32 -8.44
CA THR A 64 8.49 1.95 -9.45
C THR A 64 7.81 3.02 -10.28
N THR A 65 6.50 2.90 -10.56
CA THR A 65 5.80 3.78 -11.52
C THR A 65 4.85 4.79 -10.88
N SER A 66 4.49 4.65 -9.61
CA SER A 66 3.52 5.56 -9.00
C SER A 66 4.06 6.99 -8.91
N ARG A 67 3.30 7.95 -9.45
CA ARG A 67 3.60 9.39 -9.34
C ARG A 67 3.44 9.95 -7.92
N ARG A 68 2.79 9.21 -7.02
CA ARG A 68 2.53 9.63 -5.63
C ARG A 68 3.64 9.24 -4.66
N LEU A 69 4.53 8.33 -5.06
CA LEU A 69 5.73 8.02 -4.29
C LEU A 69 6.80 9.07 -4.58
N ASP A 70 7.45 9.55 -3.52
CA ASP A 70 8.62 10.41 -3.65
C ASP A 70 9.80 9.64 -4.25
N GLU A 71 10.80 10.38 -4.72
CA GLU A 71 11.96 9.81 -5.41
C GLU A 71 12.81 8.92 -4.50
N ARG A 72 12.92 9.23 -3.20
CA ARG A 72 13.69 8.41 -2.26
C ARG A 72 13.04 7.04 -2.08
N THR A 73 11.71 7.02 -1.90
CA THR A 73 10.93 5.79 -1.80
C THR A 73 11.07 4.95 -3.07
N LYS A 74 10.94 5.55 -4.26
CA LYS A 74 11.14 4.84 -5.54
C LYS A 74 12.54 4.27 -5.68
N ASN A 75 13.57 5.06 -5.35
CA ASN A 75 14.96 4.65 -5.47
C ASN A 75 15.28 3.48 -4.54
N PHE A 76 14.78 3.51 -3.31
CA PHE A 76 14.89 2.39 -2.37
C PHE A 76 14.35 1.09 -3.00
N TRP A 77 13.11 1.11 -3.51
CA TRP A 77 12.50 -0.09 -4.09
C TRP A 77 13.21 -0.55 -5.37
N LYS A 78 13.66 0.36 -6.23
CA LYS A 78 14.48 0.01 -7.40
C LYS A 78 15.75 -0.74 -6.99
N ILE A 79 16.47 -0.25 -5.98
CA ILE A 79 17.71 -0.90 -5.49
C ILE A 79 17.38 -2.25 -4.86
N TYR A 80 16.33 -2.33 -4.03
CA TYR A 80 15.92 -3.57 -3.38
C TYR A 80 15.67 -4.69 -4.40
N PHE A 81 14.94 -4.40 -5.48
CA PHE A 81 14.60 -5.41 -6.50
C PHE A 81 15.66 -5.63 -7.58
N GLN A 82 16.67 -4.77 -7.70
CA GLN A 82 17.83 -5.04 -8.56
C GLN A 82 18.77 -6.09 -7.94
N ASN A 83 18.71 -6.28 -6.62
CA ASN A 83 19.57 -7.19 -5.87
C ASN A 83 18.84 -8.49 -5.42
N GLU A 84 17.63 -8.74 -5.92
CA GLU A 84 16.80 -9.93 -5.64
C GLU A 84 16.76 -10.86 -6.86
#